data_AF-A0A151INX2-F1
#
_entry.id   AF-A0A151INX2-F1
#
_cell.length_a   1.000
_cell.length_b   1.000
_cell.length_c   1.000
_cell.angle_alpha   90.00
_cell.angle_beta   90.00
_cell.angle_gamma   90.00
#
_symmetry.space_group_name_H-M   'P 1'
#
loop_
_entity.id
_entity.type
_entity.pdbx_description
1 polymer ?
#
loop_
_entity_poly.entity_id
_entity_poly.type
_entity_poly.pdbx_seq_one_letter_code
_entity_poly.pdbx_strand_id
1 'polypeptide(L)'
;MIQVAKTTATENGILEGPNPKSHPALQENVANAIVTFYQSDEFSRVMPGQKDYVSVKVDGTRHHIQKRLVLNNLKELYNEFKERNPELLCSFSKFAALRPKQCILAGASGTHSVCVCCIHENVKLLIDGVNFKRLTADFLEPIKTYHECLNKIICNPPSTDCYMGTCPACPGTNDLIQQLQTIFDGNYIDTITYKQWTHVDRTTLQTVVSTVDEFLQVLADGLNKLLRHSYIVKKQNEFLNSKKENLKSNECIAIVDFSENYSFVVQNAIQGIHWNNDQATVHPTAIYYKNEQNELKMKSLVSISECLKHDTIAVHLFQSKIVEFIKQNLPKITKIIYFSDGASAQYKNRKNFINLSHHKADFGIAAEWHFFPTSHGKGPSDGIGGTLKRLAARASLQRIDNPIQTPTELFLWATKALPNIHCNYFTIDQYNQDEAKLTPRFQLAKTVKGTLQYHCVIPATLSTLHVKPFSNFEKVTVIKIMK
;
A
#
# COMPACT_ATOMS: atom_id res chain seq x y z
N MET A 1 -37.93 22.66 -17.90
CA MET A 1 -37.24 23.93 -17.61
C MET A 1 -38.07 25.16 -18.00
N ILE A 2 -38.66 25.21 -19.20
CA ILE A 2 -39.43 26.37 -19.69
C ILE A 2 -40.67 26.70 -18.83
N GLN A 3 -41.35 25.68 -18.32
CA GLN A 3 -42.57 25.87 -17.51
C GLN A 3 -42.27 26.47 -16.13
N VAL A 4 -41.20 26.02 -15.47
CA VAL A 4 -40.74 26.54 -14.16
C VAL A 4 -40.25 27.99 -14.28
N ALA A 5 -39.52 28.31 -15.34
CA ALA A 5 -39.04 29.67 -15.59
C ALA A 5 -40.17 30.67 -15.82
N LYS A 6 -41.27 30.26 -16.47
CA LYS A 6 -42.45 31.10 -16.66
C LYS A 6 -43.14 31.39 -15.32
N THR A 7 -43.34 30.38 -14.48
CA THR A 7 -44.00 30.56 -13.17
C THR A 7 -43.17 31.47 -12.24
N THR A 8 -41.86 31.26 -12.13
CA THR A 8 -40.98 32.09 -11.28
C THR A 8 -40.92 33.55 -11.73
N ALA A 9 -40.95 33.82 -13.05
CA ALA A 9 -40.99 35.18 -13.58
C ALA A 9 -42.32 35.89 -13.32
N THR A 10 -43.43 35.14 -13.17
CA THR A 10 -44.75 35.73 -12.90
C THR A 10 -44.92 36.10 -11.42
N GLU A 11 -44.26 35.36 -10.52
CA GLU A 11 -44.38 35.55 -9.06
C GLU A 11 -43.34 36.53 -8.50
N ASN A 12 -42.10 36.53 -9.00
CA ASN A 12 -41.00 37.28 -8.37
C ASN A 12 -40.22 38.25 -9.29
N GLY A 13 -40.70 38.44 -10.53
CA GLY A 13 -40.10 39.36 -11.49
C GLY A 13 -39.04 38.74 -12.41
N ILE A 14 -38.80 39.42 -13.53
CA ILE A 14 -38.10 38.91 -14.72
C ILE A 14 -36.59 38.70 -14.50
N LEU A 15 -36.04 39.23 -13.40
CA LEU A 15 -34.61 39.21 -13.07
C LEU A 15 -34.25 38.27 -11.91
N GLU A 16 -35.22 37.63 -11.25
CA GLU A 16 -34.92 36.66 -10.20
C GLU A 16 -34.56 35.28 -10.78
N GLY A 17 -33.40 34.76 -10.37
CA GLY A 17 -33.00 33.39 -10.65
C GLY A 17 -33.85 32.38 -9.85
N PRO A 18 -33.90 31.10 -10.25
CA PRO A 18 -34.64 30.10 -9.50
C PRO A 18 -34.12 30.02 -8.06
N ASN A 19 -35.03 30.07 -7.08
CA ASN A 19 -34.70 29.90 -5.66
C ASN A 19 -33.76 28.70 -5.46
N PRO A 20 -32.61 28.85 -4.77
CA PRO A 20 -31.69 27.74 -4.56
C PRO A 20 -32.46 26.62 -3.85
N LYS A 21 -32.55 25.45 -4.48
CA LYS A 21 -33.14 24.28 -3.85
C LYS A 21 -32.34 23.97 -2.58
N SER A 22 -32.93 24.24 -1.42
CA SER A 22 -32.37 23.82 -0.14
C SER A 22 -32.41 22.31 -0.09
N HIS A 23 -31.26 21.68 -0.34
CA HIS A 23 -31.09 20.26 -0.10
C HIS A 23 -30.84 20.06 1.40
N PRO A 24 -31.43 19.03 2.03
CA PRO A 24 -31.14 18.69 3.41
C PRO A 24 -29.63 18.61 3.62
N ALA A 25 -29.12 19.21 4.71
CA ALA A 25 -27.74 19.03 5.09
C ALA A 25 -27.47 17.51 5.21
N LEU A 26 -26.42 17.04 4.53
CA LEU A 26 -26.03 15.63 4.63
C LEU A 26 -25.76 15.34 6.10
N GLN A 27 -26.34 14.28 6.64
CA GLN A 27 -26.08 13.88 8.02
C GLN A 27 -24.56 13.69 8.23
N GLU A 28 -24.06 14.10 9.38
CA GLU A 28 -22.63 14.14 9.69
C GLU A 28 -21.98 12.75 9.66
N ASN A 29 -22.75 11.71 10.00
CA ASN A 29 -22.38 10.30 9.84
C ASN A 29 -22.05 9.95 8.37
N VAL A 30 -22.84 10.42 7.40
CA VAL A 30 -22.62 10.18 5.96
C VAL A 30 -21.35 10.90 5.50
N ALA A 31 -21.13 12.13 5.97
CA ALA A 31 -19.93 12.88 5.63
C ALA A 31 -18.65 12.21 6.16
N ASN A 32 -18.67 11.75 7.41
CA ASN A 32 -17.55 11.01 8.02
C ASN A 32 -17.30 9.67 7.34
N ALA A 33 -18.36 8.94 6.97
CA ALA A 33 -18.24 7.71 6.19
C ALA A 33 -17.57 7.95 4.83
N ILE A 34 -17.96 9.01 4.11
CA ILE A 34 -17.34 9.39 2.83
C ILE A 34 -15.86 9.75 3.00
N VAL A 35 -15.53 10.57 4.01
CA VAL A 35 -14.12 10.94 4.29
C VAL A 35 -13.29 9.71 4.63
N THR A 36 -13.81 8.82 5.47
CA THR A 36 -13.17 7.55 5.83
C THR A 36 -12.99 6.66 4.60
N PHE A 37 -13.98 6.61 3.72
CA PHE A 37 -13.93 5.85 2.48
C PHE A 37 -12.83 6.34 1.53
N TYR A 38 -12.72 7.66 1.34
CA TYR A 38 -11.62 8.26 0.58
C TYR A 38 -10.25 8.02 1.21
N GLN A 39 -10.17 7.97 2.55
CA GLN A 39 -8.93 7.74 3.27
C GLN A 39 -8.56 6.26 3.42
N SER A 40 -9.45 5.34 3.01
CA SER A 40 -9.17 3.91 3.01
C SER A 40 -7.97 3.58 2.13
N ASP A 41 -7.04 2.77 2.67
CA ASP A 41 -5.87 2.26 1.93
C ASP A 41 -6.27 1.32 0.77
N GLU A 42 -7.55 0.90 0.73
CA GLU A 42 -8.11 0.14 -0.39
C GLU A 42 -8.34 1.00 -1.64
N PHE A 43 -8.78 2.25 -1.46
CA PHE A 43 -9.24 3.13 -2.53
C PHE A 43 -8.33 4.33 -2.78
N SER A 44 -7.47 4.66 -1.83
CA SER A 44 -6.43 5.66 -2.00
C SER A 44 -5.11 5.19 -1.41
N ARG A 45 -3.99 5.72 -1.91
CA ARG A 45 -2.65 5.44 -1.38
C ARG A 45 -1.92 6.70 -1.01
N VAL A 46 -1.20 6.67 0.11
CA VAL A 46 -0.28 7.75 0.48
C VAL A 46 0.82 7.83 -0.59
N MET A 47 1.07 9.04 -1.07
CA MET A 47 2.20 9.31 -1.96
C MET A 47 3.46 9.45 -1.11
N PRO A 48 4.55 8.70 -1.38
CA PRO A 48 5.73 8.67 -0.51
C PRO A 48 6.69 9.86 -0.74
N GLY A 49 6.52 10.62 -1.83
CA GLY A 49 7.47 11.64 -2.23
C GLY A 49 7.51 12.82 -1.27
N GLN A 50 8.70 13.39 -1.10
CA GLN A 50 8.93 14.56 -0.26
C GLN A 50 8.06 15.75 -0.67
N LYS A 51 7.89 15.94 -1.98
CA LYS A 51 7.11 17.03 -2.59
C LYS A 51 5.61 16.72 -2.67
N ASP A 52 5.18 15.54 -2.24
CA ASP A 52 3.80 15.09 -2.37
C ASP A 52 2.94 15.51 -1.17
N TYR A 53 2.75 16.81 -0.95
CA TYR A 53 1.87 17.34 0.11
C TYR A 53 0.90 18.41 -0.37
N VAL A 54 -0.15 18.63 0.42
CA VAL A 54 -1.13 19.71 0.24
C VAL A 54 -1.14 20.57 1.49
N SER A 55 -1.16 21.89 1.31
CA SER A 55 -1.40 22.85 2.39
C SER A 55 -2.90 23.00 2.61
N VAL A 56 -3.40 22.51 3.74
CA VAL A 56 -4.80 22.60 4.15
C VAL A 56 -4.90 23.54 5.35
N LYS A 57 -5.87 24.48 5.30
CA LYS A 57 -6.16 25.36 6.44
C LYS A 57 -7.20 24.66 7.32
N VAL A 58 -6.83 24.33 8.55
CA VAL A 58 -7.70 23.77 9.58
C VAL A 58 -7.65 24.75 10.76
N ASP A 59 -8.81 25.22 11.21
CA ASP A 59 -8.94 26.14 12.36
C ASP A 59 -8.02 27.38 12.29
N GLY A 60 -7.91 27.99 11.12
CA GLY A 60 -7.09 29.19 10.92
C GLY A 60 -5.61 28.91 10.64
N THR A 61 -5.09 27.73 10.98
CA THR A 61 -3.68 27.35 10.83
C THR A 61 -3.44 26.52 9.57
N ARG A 62 -2.32 26.77 8.87
CA ARG A 62 -1.94 25.99 7.69
C ARG A 62 -1.19 24.73 8.12
N HIS A 63 -1.78 23.57 7.82
CA HIS A 63 -1.16 22.26 8.01
C HIS A 63 -0.73 21.68 6.66
N HIS A 64 0.47 21.12 6.59
CA HIS A 64 0.94 20.37 5.42
C HIS A 64 0.64 18.90 5.62
N ILE A 65 -0.29 18.36 4.82
CA ILE A 65 -0.76 16.97 4.91
C ILE A 65 -0.25 16.23 3.67
N GLN A 66 0.25 15.00 3.86
CA GLN A 66 0.72 14.17 2.75
C GLN A 66 -0.42 13.85 1.78
N LYS A 67 -0.14 13.91 0.47
CA LYS A 67 -1.08 13.56 -0.57
C LYS A 67 -1.46 12.09 -0.49
N ARG A 68 -2.73 11.81 -0.77
CA ARG A 68 -3.26 10.47 -1.04
C ARG A 68 -3.79 10.45 -2.46
N LEU A 69 -3.31 9.53 -3.28
CA LEU A 69 -3.78 9.36 -4.66
C LEU A 69 -4.95 8.39 -4.67
N VAL A 70 -6.10 8.84 -5.17
CA VAL A 70 -7.28 7.98 -5.38
C VAL A 70 -7.01 7.06 -6.55
N LEU A 71 -7.21 5.75 -6.34
CA LEU A 71 -6.82 4.70 -7.30
C LEU A 71 -7.83 4.49 -8.44
N ASN A 72 -9.10 4.84 -8.20
CA ASN A 72 -10.20 4.65 -9.14
C ASN A 72 -10.68 6.00 -9.66
N ASN A 73 -11.42 6.01 -10.77
CA ASN A 73 -12.15 7.22 -11.12
C ASN A 73 -13.28 7.47 -10.11
N LEU A 74 -13.72 8.72 -9.99
CA LEU A 74 -14.71 9.07 -8.97
C LEU A 74 -16.04 8.32 -9.12
N LYS A 75 -16.44 7.97 -10.34
CA LYS A 75 -17.71 7.27 -10.59
C LYS A 75 -17.64 5.82 -10.13
N GLU A 76 -16.56 5.12 -10.47
CA GLU A 76 -16.26 3.76 -9.96
C GLU A 76 -16.22 3.75 -8.44
N LEU A 77 -15.50 4.70 -7.85
CA LEU A 77 -15.37 4.80 -6.40
C LEU A 77 -16.73 5.04 -5.72
N TYR A 78 -17.59 5.85 -6.33
CA TYR A 78 -18.93 6.12 -5.83
C TYR A 78 -19.85 4.89 -5.94
N ASN A 79 -19.74 4.10 -7.01
CA ASN A 79 -20.50 2.85 -7.14
C ASN A 79 -20.10 1.87 -6.03
N GLU A 80 -18.80 1.68 -5.79
CA GLU A 80 -18.28 0.89 -4.67
C GLU A 80 -18.76 1.41 -3.30
N PHE A 81 -18.78 2.73 -3.11
CA PHE A 81 -19.31 3.33 -1.88
C PHE A 81 -20.78 2.97 -1.65
N LYS A 82 -21.60 3.01 -2.71
CA LYS A 82 -23.03 2.65 -2.65
C LYS A 82 -23.26 1.17 -2.43
N GLU A 83 -22.48 0.31 -3.05
CA GLU A 83 -22.59 -1.14 -2.85
C GLU A 83 -22.27 -1.53 -1.41
N ARG A 84 -21.28 -0.88 -0.79
CA ARG A 84 -20.88 -1.16 0.60
C ARG A 84 -21.72 -0.46 1.65
N ASN A 85 -22.39 0.64 1.27
CA ASN A 85 -23.22 1.43 2.17
C ASN A 85 -24.58 1.70 1.52
N PRO A 86 -25.39 0.66 1.24
CA PRO A 86 -26.68 0.82 0.56
C PRO A 86 -27.65 1.69 1.34
N GLU A 87 -27.47 1.78 2.66
CA GLU A 87 -28.30 2.56 3.58
C GLU A 87 -27.95 4.05 3.63
N LEU A 88 -26.74 4.42 3.17
CA LEU A 88 -26.28 5.81 3.18
C LEU A 88 -26.69 6.52 1.88
N LEU A 89 -27.74 7.33 1.95
CA LEU A 89 -28.21 8.11 0.81
C LEU A 89 -27.26 9.28 0.52
N CYS A 90 -26.46 9.13 -0.54
CA CYS A 90 -25.60 10.19 -1.06
C CYS A 90 -25.71 10.29 -2.59
N SER A 91 -25.63 11.51 -3.12
CA SER A 91 -25.52 11.78 -4.55
C SER A 91 -24.06 11.83 -4.99
N PHE A 92 -23.77 11.50 -6.25
CA PHE A 92 -22.42 11.54 -6.81
C PHE A 92 -21.77 12.92 -6.64
N SER A 93 -22.52 13.99 -6.90
CA SER A 93 -22.00 15.37 -6.77
C SER A 93 -21.59 15.68 -5.34
N LYS A 94 -22.35 15.23 -4.34
CA LYS A 94 -22.02 15.45 -2.94
C LYS A 94 -20.85 14.58 -2.48
N PHE A 95 -20.80 13.33 -2.93
CA PHE A 95 -19.67 12.42 -2.72
C PHE A 95 -18.36 13.01 -3.28
N ALA A 96 -18.39 13.57 -4.49
CA ALA A 96 -17.24 14.22 -5.10
C ALA A 96 -16.84 15.52 -4.36
N ALA A 97 -17.82 16.30 -3.89
CA ALA A 97 -17.58 17.54 -3.17
C ALA A 97 -17.01 17.35 -1.76
N LEU A 98 -17.39 16.26 -1.07
CA LEU A 98 -16.89 15.91 0.27
C LEU A 98 -15.50 15.22 0.25
N ARG A 99 -14.88 15.12 -0.93
CA ARG A 99 -13.53 14.60 -1.05
C ARG A 99 -12.54 15.45 -0.22
N PRO A 100 -11.78 14.84 0.69
CA PRO A 100 -10.74 15.55 1.43
C PRO A 100 -9.69 16.16 0.48
N LYS A 101 -9.20 17.36 0.79
CA LYS A 101 -8.24 18.08 -0.07
C LYS A 101 -6.93 17.32 -0.31
N GLN A 102 -6.53 16.49 0.66
CA GLN A 102 -5.35 15.63 0.54
C GLN A 102 -5.57 14.44 -0.40
N CYS A 103 -6.82 14.08 -0.73
CA CYS A 103 -7.15 13.01 -1.68
C CYS A 103 -7.21 13.57 -3.10
N ILE A 104 -6.15 13.32 -3.89
CA ILE A 104 -5.96 13.85 -5.24
C ILE A 104 -6.32 12.79 -6.29
N LEU A 105 -6.87 13.22 -7.41
CA LEU A 105 -7.12 12.35 -8.57
C LEU A 105 -5.88 12.27 -9.46
N ALA A 106 -5.80 11.20 -10.26
CA ALA A 106 -4.85 11.11 -11.36
C ALA A 106 -5.07 12.28 -12.34
N GLY A 107 -3.97 12.95 -12.75
CA GLY A 107 -3.97 14.06 -13.71
C GLY A 107 -3.58 15.43 -13.14
N ALA A 108 -3.49 15.61 -11.82
CA ALA A 108 -2.82 16.76 -11.23
C ALA A 108 -1.29 16.68 -11.48
N SER A 109 -0.58 17.81 -11.61
CA SER A 109 0.87 17.81 -11.84
C SER A 109 1.62 16.95 -10.81
N GLY A 110 2.39 15.97 -11.29
CA GLY A 110 3.10 14.99 -10.46
C GLY A 110 2.27 13.75 -10.06
N THR A 111 1.05 13.58 -10.55
CA THR A 111 0.20 12.40 -10.26
C THR A 111 0.11 11.46 -11.46
N HIS A 112 1.26 10.88 -11.84
CA HIS A 112 1.32 9.81 -12.84
C HIS A 112 1.45 8.46 -12.13
N SER A 113 0.37 7.92 -11.57
CA SER A 113 0.32 6.49 -11.25
C SER A 113 -1.07 6.03 -10.81
N VAL A 114 -1.78 5.34 -11.69
CA VAL A 114 -2.63 4.20 -11.29
C VAL A 114 -1.69 3.14 -10.66
N CYS A 115 -2.24 2.20 -9.86
CA CYS A 115 -1.52 1.10 -9.21
C CYS A 115 -0.13 0.77 -9.81
N VAL A 116 0.97 1.07 -9.08
CA VAL A 116 2.37 0.84 -9.54
C VAL A 116 2.80 -0.63 -9.53
N CYS A 117 1.84 -1.54 -9.60
CA CYS A 117 2.11 -2.98 -9.57
C CYS A 117 2.32 -3.48 -11.00
N CYS A 118 3.52 -3.97 -11.32
CA CYS A 118 3.81 -4.52 -12.64
C CYS A 118 2.88 -5.69 -13.03
N ILE A 119 2.34 -6.44 -12.05
CA ILE A 119 1.38 -7.52 -12.33
C ILE A 119 0.06 -6.96 -12.90
N HIS A 120 -0.47 -5.89 -12.29
CA HIS A 120 -1.68 -5.25 -12.80
C HIS A 120 -1.40 -4.50 -14.11
N GLU A 121 -0.29 -3.76 -14.15
CA GLU A 121 0.04 -2.90 -15.27
C GLU A 121 0.36 -3.70 -16.54
N ASN A 122 1.13 -4.79 -16.45
CA ASN A 122 1.46 -5.59 -17.63
C ASN A 122 0.21 -6.21 -18.25
N VAL A 123 -0.76 -6.69 -17.46
CA VAL A 123 -2.03 -7.21 -18.01
C VAL A 123 -2.84 -6.10 -18.68
N LYS A 124 -2.87 -4.89 -18.11
CA LYS A 124 -3.51 -3.75 -18.77
C LYS A 124 -2.83 -3.40 -20.08
N LEU A 125 -1.50 -3.31 -20.09
CA LEU A 125 -0.72 -3.01 -21.31
C LEU A 125 -0.91 -4.07 -22.40
N LEU A 126 -1.08 -5.35 -22.03
CA LEU A 126 -1.43 -6.41 -22.97
C LEU A 126 -2.81 -6.18 -23.59
N ILE A 127 -3.83 -5.95 -22.76
CA ILE A 127 -5.23 -5.69 -23.18
C ILE A 127 -5.33 -4.43 -24.05
N ASP A 128 -4.60 -3.38 -23.67
CA ASP A 128 -4.56 -2.10 -24.39
C ASP A 128 -3.81 -2.22 -25.73
N GLY A 129 -2.73 -3.01 -25.79
CA GLY A 129 -1.91 -3.21 -26.99
C GLY A 129 -2.68 -3.73 -28.20
N VAL A 130 -3.71 -4.56 -27.95
CA VAL A 130 -4.61 -5.11 -28.97
C VAL A 130 -5.98 -4.43 -29.01
N ASN A 131 -6.19 -3.41 -28.18
CA ASN A 131 -7.45 -2.67 -28.06
C ASN A 131 -8.65 -3.61 -27.93
N PHE A 132 -8.67 -4.42 -26.86
CA PHE A 132 -9.74 -5.39 -26.59
C PHE A 132 -11.15 -4.81 -26.71
N LYS A 133 -11.34 -3.54 -26.34
CA LYS A 133 -12.63 -2.86 -26.48
C LYS A 133 -13.15 -2.85 -27.92
N ARG A 134 -12.26 -2.68 -28.90
CA ARG A 134 -12.59 -2.76 -30.33
C ARG A 134 -12.62 -4.21 -30.79
N LEU A 135 -11.64 -5.02 -30.38
CA LEU A 135 -11.48 -6.39 -30.83
C LEU A 135 -12.66 -7.30 -30.41
N THR A 136 -13.22 -7.05 -29.23
CA THR A 136 -14.30 -7.86 -28.62
C THR A 136 -15.65 -7.15 -28.69
N ALA A 137 -15.80 -6.13 -29.54
CA ALA A 137 -17.03 -5.35 -29.64
C ALA A 137 -18.25 -6.21 -30.01
N ASP A 138 -18.02 -7.28 -30.78
CA ASP A 138 -19.06 -8.20 -31.26
C ASP A 138 -19.31 -9.38 -30.29
N PHE A 139 -18.61 -9.44 -29.16
CA PHE A 139 -18.91 -10.44 -28.13
C PHE A 139 -20.25 -10.13 -27.48
N LEU A 140 -20.97 -11.18 -27.06
CA LEU A 140 -22.17 -11.06 -26.23
C LEU A 140 -21.91 -10.17 -24.99
N GLU A 141 -20.69 -10.26 -24.46
CA GLU A 141 -20.17 -9.40 -23.40
C GLU A 141 -18.79 -8.85 -23.82
N PRO A 142 -18.72 -7.61 -24.33
CA PRO A 142 -17.48 -6.98 -24.73
C PRO A 142 -16.51 -6.75 -23.56
N ILE A 143 -15.22 -6.96 -23.82
CA ILE A 143 -14.15 -6.79 -22.84
C ILE A 143 -13.57 -5.38 -22.94
N LYS A 144 -13.85 -4.57 -21.92
CA LYS A 144 -13.38 -3.19 -21.73
C LYS A 144 -12.26 -3.11 -20.71
N THR A 145 -12.24 -4.00 -19.72
CA THR A 145 -11.28 -3.99 -18.61
C THR A 145 -10.79 -5.39 -18.29
N TYR A 146 -9.65 -5.48 -17.61
CA TYR A 146 -9.12 -6.75 -17.13
C TYR A 146 -10.09 -7.49 -16.17
N HIS A 147 -10.98 -6.77 -15.47
CA HIS A 147 -11.96 -7.38 -14.57
C HIS A 147 -12.92 -8.31 -15.31
N GLU A 148 -13.33 -7.96 -16.53
CA GLU A 148 -14.20 -8.81 -17.34
C GLU A 148 -13.45 -10.07 -17.81
N CYS A 149 -12.15 -9.98 -18.13
CA CYS A 149 -11.32 -11.16 -18.35
C CYS A 149 -11.29 -12.07 -17.11
N LEU A 150 -11.05 -11.49 -15.93
CA LEU A 150 -10.98 -12.25 -14.68
C LEU A 150 -12.32 -12.94 -14.35
N ASN A 151 -13.45 -12.30 -14.63
CA ASN A 151 -14.78 -12.88 -14.41
C ASN A 151 -15.07 -14.05 -15.36
N LYS A 152 -14.54 -14.04 -16.59
CA LYS A 152 -14.73 -15.12 -17.57
C LYS A 152 -13.92 -16.38 -17.26
N ILE A 153 -12.82 -16.27 -16.50
CA ILE A 153 -11.93 -17.41 -16.19
C ILE A 153 -12.26 -18.12 -14.87
N ILE A 154 -13.25 -17.63 -14.11
CA ILE A 154 -13.67 -18.19 -12.81
C ILE A 154 -15.17 -18.53 -12.80
N CYS A 155 -15.57 -19.33 -11.82
CA CYS A 155 -16.99 -19.62 -11.59
C CYS A 155 -17.78 -18.36 -11.17
N ASN A 156 -19.07 -18.33 -11.49
CA ASN A 156 -20.01 -17.31 -11.00
C ASN A 156 -21.17 -18.01 -10.24
N PRO A 157 -21.33 -17.83 -8.92
CA PRO A 157 -20.53 -16.99 -8.02
C PRO A 157 -19.13 -17.58 -7.72
N PRO A 158 -18.09 -16.73 -7.52
CA PRO A 158 -16.73 -17.20 -7.29
C PRO A 158 -16.49 -17.61 -5.82
N SER A 159 -15.75 -18.70 -5.62
CA SER A 159 -15.27 -19.15 -4.30
C SER A 159 -13.82 -18.71 -4.04
N THR A 160 -13.33 -18.87 -2.81
CA THR A 160 -11.90 -18.68 -2.50
C THR A 160 -11.01 -19.59 -3.35
N ASP A 161 -11.44 -20.83 -3.59
CA ASP A 161 -10.68 -21.78 -4.41
C ASP A 161 -10.59 -21.34 -5.88
N CYS A 162 -11.59 -20.62 -6.40
CA CYS A 162 -11.53 -20.02 -7.73
C CYS A 162 -10.37 -19.03 -7.84
N TYR A 163 -10.25 -18.10 -6.90
CA TYR A 163 -9.17 -17.10 -6.89
C TYR A 163 -7.78 -17.68 -6.59
N MET A 164 -7.74 -18.79 -5.87
CA MET A 164 -6.49 -19.47 -5.51
C MET A 164 -5.99 -20.43 -6.59
N GLY A 165 -6.78 -20.67 -7.64
CA GLY A 165 -6.45 -21.59 -8.74
C GLY A 165 -6.57 -23.06 -8.35
N THR A 166 -7.39 -23.38 -7.35
CA THR A 166 -7.61 -24.74 -6.82
C THR A 166 -9.00 -25.29 -7.13
N CYS A 167 -9.89 -24.49 -7.73
CA CYS A 167 -11.22 -24.94 -8.14
C CYS A 167 -11.15 -25.73 -9.45
N PRO A 168 -11.62 -27.00 -9.48
CA PRO A 168 -11.62 -27.82 -10.70
C PRO A 168 -12.73 -27.42 -11.69
N ALA A 169 -13.71 -26.64 -11.25
CA ALA A 169 -14.86 -26.22 -12.07
C ALA A 169 -14.67 -24.84 -12.73
N CYS A 170 -13.52 -24.17 -12.52
CA CYS A 170 -13.25 -22.90 -13.18
C CYS A 170 -13.07 -23.12 -14.70
N PRO A 171 -13.66 -22.26 -15.55
CA PRO A 171 -13.41 -22.29 -16.99
C PRO A 171 -11.92 -22.15 -17.33
N GLY A 172 -11.17 -21.43 -16.48
CA GLY A 172 -9.77 -21.14 -16.74
C GLY A 172 -9.60 -20.20 -17.93
N THR A 173 -8.39 -20.11 -18.45
CA THR A 173 -8.06 -19.19 -19.54
C THR A 173 -8.37 -19.74 -20.92
N ASN A 174 -8.58 -21.05 -21.08
CA ASN A 174 -8.59 -21.73 -22.37
C ASN A 174 -9.67 -21.19 -23.32
N ASP A 175 -10.92 -21.13 -22.86
CA ASP A 175 -12.04 -20.68 -23.70
C ASP A 175 -11.85 -19.22 -24.17
N LEU A 176 -11.38 -18.35 -23.27
CA LEU A 176 -11.09 -16.96 -23.60
C LEU A 176 -9.96 -16.86 -24.64
N ILE A 177 -8.89 -17.61 -24.46
CA ILE A 177 -7.75 -17.63 -25.38
C ILE A 177 -8.16 -18.17 -26.75
N GLN A 178 -8.97 -19.22 -26.81
CA GLN A 178 -9.47 -19.79 -28.07
C GLN A 178 -10.38 -18.82 -28.83
N GLN A 179 -11.25 -18.09 -28.10
CA GLN A 179 -12.07 -17.04 -28.71
C GLN A 179 -11.21 -15.92 -29.31
N LEU A 180 -10.17 -15.50 -28.59
CA LEU A 180 -9.24 -14.48 -29.08
C LEU A 180 -8.44 -14.96 -30.29
N GLN A 181 -7.94 -16.20 -30.27
CA GLN A 181 -7.25 -16.81 -31.41
C GLN A 181 -8.12 -16.78 -32.66
N THR A 182 -9.39 -17.20 -32.54
CA THR A 182 -10.33 -17.22 -33.67
C THR A 182 -10.53 -15.82 -34.27
N ILE A 183 -10.54 -14.77 -33.44
CA ILE A 183 -10.62 -13.38 -33.93
C ILE A 183 -9.33 -12.99 -34.66
N PHE A 184 -8.16 -13.28 -34.09
CA PHE A 184 -6.89 -12.94 -34.72
C PHE A 184 -6.74 -13.63 -36.08
N ASP A 185 -7.08 -14.91 -36.17
CA ASP A 185 -7.08 -15.68 -37.41
C ASP A 185 -8.07 -15.08 -38.43
N GLY A 186 -9.30 -14.76 -37.99
CA GLY A 186 -10.32 -14.17 -38.85
C GLY A 186 -9.98 -12.77 -39.39
N ASN A 187 -9.08 -12.05 -38.72
CA ASN A 187 -8.58 -10.74 -39.13
C ASN A 187 -7.19 -10.80 -39.79
N TYR A 188 -6.64 -12.00 -40.03
CA TYR A 188 -5.30 -12.21 -40.61
C TYR A 188 -4.21 -11.47 -39.84
N ILE A 189 -4.25 -11.53 -38.50
CA ILE A 189 -3.27 -10.92 -37.61
C ILE A 189 -2.27 -11.99 -37.18
N ASP A 190 -1.02 -11.91 -37.63
CA ASP A 190 0.03 -12.89 -37.28
C ASP A 190 0.97 -12.40 -36.16
N THR A 191 1.06 -11.08 -35.99
CA THR A 191 1.97 -10.46 -35.00
C THR A 191 1.27 -9.37 -34.23
N ILE A 192 1.58 -9.29 -32.93
CA ILE A 192 1.02 -8.31 -32.01
C ILE A 192 2.15 -7.45 -31.44
N THR A 193 1.93 -6.14 -31.40
CA THR A 193 2.83 -5.20 -30.75
C THR A 193 2.20 -4.70 -29.46
N TYR A 194 2.86 -4.91 -28.33
CA TYR A 194 2.39 -4.47 -27.01
C TYR A 194 3.54 -3.95 -26.16
N LYS A 195 3.22 -3.33 -25.02
CA LYS A 195 4.22 -2.85 -24.05
C LYS A 195 4.22 -3.74 -22.81
N GLN A 196 5.38 -3.93 -22.19
CA GLN A 196 5.47 -4.60 -20.90
C GLN A 196 6.63 -4.07 -20.06
N TRP A 197 6.45 -4.08 -18.74
CA TRP A 197 7.53 -3.83 -17.79
C TRP A 197 8.34 -5.11 -17.56
N THR A 198 9.66 -5.01 -17.69
CA THR A 198 10.62 -6.10 -17.46
C THR A 198 11.64 -5.74 -16.36
N HIS A 199 12.25 -6.75 -15.73
CA HIS A 199 13.17 -6.60 -14.59
C HIS A 199 14.52 -7.28 -14.83
N VAL A 200 15.10 -7.15 -16.02
CA VAL A 200 16.35 -7.86 -16.38
C VAL A 200 17.56 -7.26 -15.66
N ASP A 201 17.57 -5.95 -15.40
CA ASP A 201 18.59 -5.25 -14.59
C ASP A 201 18.04 -3.98 -13.93
N ARG A 202 17.27 -3.20 -14.71
CA ARG A 202 16.47 -2.07 -14.26
C ARG A 202 15.03 -2.29 -14.71
N THR A 203 14.07 -1.71 -13.99
CA THR A 203 12.67 -1.76 -14.38
C THR A 203 12.46 -0.88 -15.61
N THR A 204 12.26 -1.49 -16.77
CA THR A 204 12.12 -0.78 -18.06
C THR A 204 10.82 -1.14 -18.76
N LEU A 205 10.16 -0.14 -19.34
CA LEU A 205 9.02 -0.33 -20.22
C LEU A 205 9.54 -0.63 -21.62
N GLN A 206 9.32 -1.85 -22.11
CA GLN A 206 9.76 -2.30 -23.41
C GLN A 206 8.56 -2.49 -24.34
N THR A 207 8.73 -2.11 -25.61
CA THR A 207 7.81 -2.48 -26.68
C THR A 207 8.24 -3.85 -27.21
N VAL A 208 7.31 -4.79 -27.23
CA VAL A 208 7.51 -6.17 -27.67
C VAL A 208 6.67 -6.41 -28.90
N VAL A 209 7.27 -7.07 -29.88
CA VAL A 209 6.58 -7.63 -31.05
C VAL A 209 6.70 -9.14 -30.91
N SER A 210 5.57 -9.83 -30.86
CA SER A 210 5.53 -11.29 -30.73
C SER A 210 4.52 -11.88 -31.71
N THR A 211 4.58 -13.20 -31.87
CA THR A 211 3.49 -13.95 -32.52
C THR A 211 2.21 -13.89 -31.67
N VAL A 212 1.07 -14.20 -32.29
CA VAL A 212 -0.22 -14.31 -31.57
C VAL A 212 -0.15 -15.38 -30.48
N ASP A 213 0.41 -16.55 -30.77
CA ASP A 213 0.53 -17.65 -29.82
C ASP A 213 1.33 -17.23 -28.56
N GLU A 214 2.47 -16.58 -28.76
CA GLU A 214 3.28 -16.06 -27.67
C GLU A 214 2.52 -15.00 -26.85
N PHE A 215 1.83 -14.08 -27.52
CA PHE A 215 1.04 -13.05 -26.86
C PHE A 215 -0.07 -13.67 -26.00
N LEU A 216 -0.79 -14.65 -26.53
CA LEU A 216 -1.90 -15.32 -25.84
C LEU A 216 -1.40 -16.11 -24.62
N GLN A 217 -0.25 -16.77 -24.73
CA GLN A 217 0.37 -17.45 -23.59
C GLN A 217 0.76 -16.44 -22.50
N VAL A 218 1.39 -15.32 -22.86
CA VAL A 218 1.76 -14.25 -21.92
C VAL A 218 0.53 -13.64 -21.26
N LEU A 219 -0.57 -13.47 -22.01
CA LEU A 219 -1.84 -12.99 -21.49
C LEU A 219 -2.46 -13.99 -20.50
N ALA A 220 -2.51 -15.27 -20.84
CA ALA A 220 -3.06 -16.31 -19.97
C ALA A 220 -2.31 -16.41 -18.64
N ASP A 221 -0.98 -16.43 -18.68
CA ASP A 221 -0.13 -16.44 -17.47
C ASP A 221 -0.29 -15.16 -16.65
N GLY A 222 -0.38 -14.01 -17.34
CA GLY A 222 -0.66 -12.72 -16.74
C GLY A 222 -2.00 -12.69 -15.99
N LEU A 223 -3.08 -13.18 -16.61
CA LEU A 223 -4.42 -13.25 -16.03
C LEU A 223 -4.47 -14.16 -14.81
N ASN A 224 -3.90 -15.37 -14.90
CA ASN A 224 -3.84 -16.31 -13.77
C ASN A 224 -3.08 -15.73 -12.58
N LYS A 225 -1.94 -15.06 -12.84
CA LYS A 225 -1.15 -14.39 -11.80
C LYS A 225 -1.89 -13.20 -11.19
N LEU A 226 -2.55 -12.41 -12.03
CA LEU A 226 -3.31 -11.24 -11.60
C LEU A 226 -4.51 -11.63 -10.74
N LEU A 227 -5.26 -12.66 -11.13
CA LEU A 227 -6.43 -13.17 -10.42
C LEU A 227 -6.10 -13.42 -8.93
N ARG A 228 -5.06 -14.23 -8.69
CA ARG A 228 -4.61 -14.56 -7.33
C ARG A 228 -4.05 -13.34 -6.61
N HIS A 229 -3.25 -12.53 -7.28
CA HIS A 229 -2.61 -11.35 -6.68
C HIS A 229 -3.64 -10.31 -6.22
N SER A 230 -4.59 -9.93 -7.08
CA SER A 230 -5.65 -8.97 -6.74
C SER A 230 -6.53 -9.47 -5.58
N TYR A 231 -6.84 -10.77 -5.56
CA TYR A 231 -7.60 -11.36 -4.45
C TYR A 231 -6.85 -11.31 -3.12
N ILE A 232 -5.56 -11.65 -3.09
CA ILE A 232 -4.75 -11.60 -1.87
C ILE A 232 -4.61 -10.15 -1.37
N VAL A 233 -4.42 -9.18 -2.28
CA VAL A 233 -4.41 -7.74 -1.93
C VAL A 233 -5.68 -7.36 -1.21
N LYS A 234 -6.84 -7.71 -1.79
CA LYS A 234 -8.15 -7.45 -1.18
C LYS A 234 -8.25 -8.09 0.20
N LYS A 235 -7.92 -9.38 0.33
CA LYS A 235 -7.99 -10.12 1.60
C LYS A 235 -7.07 -9.59 2.69
N GLN A 236 -5.88 -9.08 2.33
CA GLN A 236 -4.98 -8.48 3.31
C GLN A 236 -5.46 -7.12 3.80
N ASN A 237 -6.00 -6.30 2.90
CA ASN A 237 -6.60 -5.02 3.28
C ASN A 237 -7.85 -5.22 4.15
N GLU A 238 -8.74 -6.14 3.77
CA GLU A 238 -9.91 -6.54 4.58
C GLU A 238 -9.48 -6.98 5.98
N PHE A 239 -8.45 -7.82 6.09
CA PHE A 239 -7.92 -8.26 7.38
C PHE A 239 -7.36 -7.11 8.21
N LEU A 240 -6.54 -6.23 7.63
CA LEU A 240 -5.98 -5.09 8.34
C LEU A 240 -7.07 -4.15 8.85
N ASN A 241 -8.08 -3.84 8.02
CA ASN A 241 -9.20 -2.97 8.39
C ASN A 241 -10.04 -3.60 9.50
N SER A 242 -10.45 -4.86 9.33
CA SER A 242 -11.19 -5.60 10.36
C SER A 242 -10.40 -5.70 11.66
N LYS A 243 -9.07 -5.85 11.58
CA LYS A 243 -8.21 -5.93 12.77
C LYS A 243 -8.03 -4.58 13.45
N LYS A 244 -8.02 -3.46 12.72
CA LYS A 244 -8.03 -2.10 13.27
C LYS A 244 -9.34 -1.83 14.03
N GLU A 245 -10.48 -2.24 13.48
CA GLU A 245 -11.80 -2.09 14.12
C GLU A 245 -11.92 -2.96 15.39
N ASN A 246 -11.50 -4.22 15.30
CA ASN A 246 -11.64 -5.24 16.34
C ASN A 246 -10.35 -5.49 17.12
N LEU A 247 -9.47 -4.48 17.21
CA LEU A 247 -8.20 -4.59 17.93
C LEU A 247 -8.46 -4.76 19.43
N LYS A 248 -7.81 -5.75 20.07
CA LYS A 248 -7.95 -5.98 21.51
C LYS A 248 -7.09 -4.97 22.29
N SER A 249 -7.45 -4.69 23.54
CA SER A 249 -6.72 -3.75 24.41
C SER A 249 -5.29 -4.20 24.75
N ASN A 250 -5.00 -5.50 24.64
CA ASN A 250 -3.69 -6.09 24.86
C ASN A 250 -2.89 -6.33 23.56
N GLU A 251 -3.41 -5.87 22.42
CA GLU A 251 -2.81 -6.03 21.09
C GLU A 251 -2.54 -4.66 20.44
N CYS A 252 -1.44 -4.55 19.69
CA CYS A 252 -1.21 -3.40 18.81
C CYS A 252 -0.78 -3.86 17.42
N ILE A 253 -1.05 -3.03 16.41
CA ILE A 253 -0.59 -3.25 15.03
C ILE A 253 0.59 -2.33 14.76
N ALA A 254 1.71 -2.87 14.31
CA ALA A 254 2.89 -2.11 13.92
C ALA A 254 3.12 -2.25 12.41
N ILE A 255 2.83 -1.19 11.66
CA ILE A 255 3.14 -1.11 10.23
C ILE A 255 4.55 -0.55 10.07
N VAL A 256 5.46 -1.37 9.55
CA VAL A 256 6.89 -1.07 9.43
C VAL A 256 7.30 -1.08 7.96
N ASP A 257 8.15 -0.14 7.57
CA ASP A 257 8.73 -0.13 6.22
C ASP A 257 10.10 0.56 6.21
N PHE A 258 10.93 0.25 5.21
CA PHE A 258 12.12 1.05 4.91
C PHE A 258 11.72 2.18 3.98
N SER A 259 11.93 3.43 4.42
CA SER A 259 11.94 4.54 3.49
C SER A 259 13.23 4.50 2.67
N GLU A 260 13.16 4.96 1.41
CA GLU A 260 14.37 5.36 0.68
C GLU A 260 15.26 6.22 1.58
N ASN A 261 16.57 5.92 1.56
CA ASN A 261 17.58 6.61 2.33
C ASN A 261 17.47 8.12 2.14
N TYR A 262 17.64 8.85 3.23
CA TYR A 262 17.64 10.30 3.18
C TYR A 262 19.03 10.79 2.79
N SER A 263 19.17 11.32 1.58
CA SER A 263 20.35 12.07 1.17
C SER A 263 20.31 13.48 1.75
N PHE A 264 21.40 13.91 2.39
CA PHE A 264 21.49 15.25 2.96
C PHE A 264 21.53 16.32 1.87
N VAL A 265 20.96 17.50 2.17
CA VAL A 265 20.88 18.62 1.23
C VAL A 265 21.43 19.87 1.86
N VAL A 266 22.14 20.68 1.08
CA VAL A 266 22.76 21.94 1.50
C VAL A 266 22.39 23.03 0.48
N GLN A 267 22.06 24.23 0.95
CA GLN A 267 21.57 25.33 0.10
C GLN A 267 22.63 25.80 -0.91
N ASN A 268 23.83 26.11 -0.42
CA ASN A 268 24.96 26.58 -1.24
C ASN A 268 25.90 25.42 -1.58
N ALA A 269 25.33 24.27 -1.97
CA ALA A 269 26.12 23.09 -2.32
C ALA A 269 27.01 23.40 -3.54
N ILE A 270 28.33 23.25 -3.39
CA ILE A 270 29.25 23.30 -4.52
C ILE A 270 29.02 22.09 -5.44
N GLN A 271 29.44 22.18 -6.71
CA GLN A 271 29.24 21.10 -7.68
C GLN A 271 29.75 19.73 -7.20
N GLY A 272 30.81 19.70 -6.39
CA GLY A 272 31.37 18.48 -5.80
C GLY A 272 30.44 17.74 -4.84
N ILE A 273 29.52 18.43 -4.16
CA ILE A 273 28.57 17.82 -3.22
C ILE A 273 27.56 16.91 -3.94
N HIS A 274 27.34 17.11 -5.26
CA HIS A 274 26.52 16.20 -6.06
C HIS A 274 27.09 14.77 -6.14
N TRP A 275 28.39 14.60 -5.84
CA TRP A 275 29.06 13.29 -5.76
C TRP A 275 29.18 12.79 -4.32
N ASN A 276 28.84 13.61 -3.32
CA ASN A 276 28.79 13.17 -1.93
C ASN A 276 27.47 12.42 -1.69
N ASN A 277 27.57 11.18 -1.23
CA ASN A 277 26.44 10.27 -1.05
C ASN A 277 26.13 10.01 0.43
N ASP A 278 26.48 10.96 1.31
CA ASP A 278 26.12 10.83 2.72
C ASP A 278 24.61 10.70 2.86
N GLN A 279 24.22 9.63 3.54
CA GLN A 279 22.84 9.20 3.66
C GLN A 279 22.55 8.73 5.08
N ALA A 280 21.29 8.79 5.46
CA ALA A 280 20.77 8.12 6.64
C ALA A 280 19.70 7.10 6.23
N THR A 281 19.72 5.93 6.88
CA THR A 281 18.60 5.00 6.83
C THR A 281 17.46 5.55 7.66
N VAL A 282 16.26 5.56 7.10
CA VAL A 282 15.03 6.00 7.77
C VAL A 282 14.02 4.84 7.74
N HIS A 283 13.65 4.36 8.92
CA HIS A 283 12.70 3.27 9.09
C HIS A 283 11.48 3.77 9.88
N PRO A 284 10.44 4.27 9.19
CA PRO A 284 9.22 4.72 9.82
C PRO A 284 8.34 3.55 10.28
N THR A 285 7.71 3.72 11.44
CA THR A 285 6.77 2.76 12.02
C THR A 285 5.49 3.47 12.47
N ALA A 286 4.34 2.97 12.04
CA ALA A 286 3.04 3.41 12.52
C ALA A 286 2.45 2.36 13.48
N ILE A 287 2.17 2.75 14.72
CA ILE A 287 1.66 1.86 15.77
C ILE A 287 0.20 2.20 16.05
N TYR A 288 -0.72 1.31 15.68
CA TYR A 288 -2.13 1.41 16.01
C TYR A 288 -2.45 0.66 17.30
N TYR A 289 -3.20 1.29 18.19
CA TYR A 289 -3.62 0.74 19.48
C TYR A 289 -5.00 1.28 19.87
N LYS A 290 -5.69 0.62 20.80
CA LYS A 290 -6.89 1.18 21.43
C LYS A 290 -6.56 1.87 22.73
N ASN A 291 -7.06 3.08 22.92
CA ASN A 291 -6.96 3.79 24.19
C ASN A 291 -7.97 3.23 25.21
N GLU A 292 -8.02 3.82 26.40
CA GLU A 292 -8.92 3.38 27.48
C GLU A 292 -10.40 3.56 27.14
N GLN A 293 -10.71 4.51 26.25
CA GLN A 293 -12.04 4.75 25.70
C GLN A 293 -12.40 3.80 24.53
N ASN A 294 -11.57 2.79 24.24
CA ASN A 294 -11.75 1.84 23.13
C ASN A 294 -11.70 2.51 21.73
N GLU A 295 -11.12 3.71 21.62
CA GLU A 295 -10.89 4.41 20.36
C GLU A 295 -9.56 4.00 19.74
N LEU A 296 -9.54 3.81 18.42
CA LEU A 296 -8.33 3.55 17.67
C LEU A 296 -7.48 4.82 17.59
N LYS A 297 -6.26 4.77 18.12
CA LYS A 297 -5.24 5.82 18.02
C LYS A 297 -4.00 5.29 17.32
N MET A 298 -3.19 6.22 16.81
CA MET A 298 -1.92 5.93 16.15
C MET A 298 -0.79 6.69 16.85
N LYS A 299 0.32 6.02 17.11
CA LYS A 299 1.61 6.63 17.48
C LYS A 299 2.59 6.47 16.31
N SER A 300 3.30 7.55 16.00
CA SER A 300 4.29 7.59 14.93
C SER A 300 5.69 7.47 15.50
N LEU A 301 6.48 6.56 14.94
CA LEU A 301 7.86 6.31 15.33
C LEU A 301 8.75 6.37 14.09
N VAL A 302 9.98 6.85 14.23
CA VAL A 302 11.00 6.77 13.18
C VAL A 302 12.33 6.33 13.77
N SER A 303 12.90 5.27 13.21
CA SER A 303 14.25 4.83 13.49
C SER A 303 15.21 5.43 12.46
N ILE A 304 16.19 6.21 12.92
CA ILE A 304 17.23 6.83 12.09
C ILE A 304 18.54 6.10 12.36
N SER A 305 19.25 5.68 11.31
CA SER A 305 20.51 4.96 11.45
C SER A 305 21.61 5.47 10.53
N GLU A 306 22.84 5.42 11.04
CA GLU A 306 24.09 5.57 10.28
C GLU A 306 24.33 4.40 9.32
N CYS A 307 23.81 3.21 9.65
CA CYS A 307 24.01 2.02 8.84
C CYS A 307 23.07 2.03 7.63
N LEU A 308 23.62 1.92 6.42
CA LEU A 308 22.86 1.87 5.16
C LEU A 308 22.38 0.47 4.77
N LYS A 309 22.68 -0.56 5.57
CA LYS A 309 22.23 -1.94 5.31
C LYS A 309 20.74 -2.07 5.59
N HIS A 310 19.99 -2.52 4.59
CA HIS A 310 18.56 -2.84 4.72
C HIS A 310 18.37 -4.35 4.74
N ASP A 311 18.69 -4.95 5.88
CA ASP A 311 18.60 -6.40 6.06
C ASP A 311 17.87 -6.79 7.36
N THR A 312 17.78 -8.09 7.61
CA THR A 312 17.10 -8.62 8.79
C THR A 312 17.77 -8.24 10.12
N ILE A 313 19.07 -7.90 10.12
CA ILE A 313 19.76 -7.46 11.35
C ILE A 313 19.29 -6.05 11.70
N ALA A 314 19.27 -5.15 10.70
CA ALA A 314 18.72 -3.81 10.88
C ALA A 314 17.26 -3.84 11.33
N VAL A 315 16.43 -4.72 10.73
CA VAL A 315 15.04 -4.92 11.17
C VAL A 315 14.96 -5.33 12.63
N HIS A 316 15.72 -6.34 13.07
CA HIS A 316 15.72 -6.79 14.47
C HIS A 316 16.15 -5.69 15.43
N LEU A 317 17.20 -4.95 15.07
CA LEU A 317 17.70 -3.82 15.85
C LEU A 317 16.61 -2.74 16.01
N PHE A 318 15.94 -2.35 14.94
CA PHE A 318 14.85 -1.37 14.99
C PHE A 318 13.64 -1.89 15.78
N GLN A 319 13.33 -3.18 15.66
CA GLN A 319 12.30 -3.84 16.46
C GLN A 319 12.57 -3.73 17.95
N SER A 320 13.82 -3.85 18.39
CA SER A 320 14.15 -3.73 19.83
C SER A 320 13.66 -2.40 20.43
N LYS A 321 13.83 -1.28 19.73
CA LYS A 321 13.35 0.04 20.18
C LYS A 321 11.86 0.25 19.96
N ILE A 322 11.27 -0.33 18.91
CA ILE A 322 9.81 -0.35 18.75
C ILE A 322 9.18 -1.03 19.97
N VAL A 323 9.70 -2.19 20.37
CA VAL A 323 9.15 -2.95 21.51
C VAL A 323 9.42 -2.23 22.84
N GLU A 324 10.60 -1.66 23.03
CA GLU A 324 10.90 -0.82 24.20
C GLU A 324 9.91 0.35 24.33
N PHE A 325 9.67 1.07 23.24
CA PHE A 325 8.69 2.16 23.20
C PHE A 325 7.28 1.68 23.54
N ILE A 326 6.85 0.54 22.98
CA ILE A 326 5.54 -0.06 23.26
C ILE A 326 5.42 -0.43 24.75
N LYS A 327 6.44 -1.05 25.35
CA LYS A 327 6.40 -1.40 26.78
C LYS A 327 6.28 -0.17 27.68
N GLN A 328 7.01 0.90 27.36
CA GLN A 328 7.01 2.12 28.16
C GLN A 328 5.70 2.91 28.02
N ASN A 329 5.15 2.99 26.81
CA ASN A 329 4.00 3.87 26.51
C ASN A 329 2.66 3.14 26.49
N LEU A 330 2.65 1.83 26.30
CA LEU A 330 1.48 0.98 26.12
C LEU A 330 1.64 -0.33 26.95
N PRO A 331 1.72 -0.24 28.30
CA PRO A 331 2.11 -1.37 29.15
C PRO A 331 1.13 -2.55 29.14
N LYS A 332 -0.12 -2.34 28.70
CA LYS A 332 -1.14 -3.39 28.58
C LYS A 332 -0.88 -4.33 27.38
N ILE A 333 0.00 -3.94 26.45
CA ILE A 333 0.26 -4.67 25.22
C ILE A 333 1.13 -5.91 25.51
N THR A 334 0.61 -7.07 25.11
CA THR A 334 1.26 -8.38 25.25
C THR A 334 1.48 -9.07 23.92
N LYS A 335 0.90 -8.54 22.84
CA LYS A 335 1.03 -9.06 21.48
C LYS A 335 1.15 -7.93 20.44
N ILE A 336 2.11 -8.04 19.53
CA ILE A 336 2.31 -7.14 18.39
C ILE A 336 1.95 -7.85 17.10
N ILE A 337 1.21 -7.17 16.23
CA ILE A 337 0.83 -7.65 14.91
C ILE A 337 1.59 -6.80 13.90
N TYR A 338 2.69 -7.34 13.37
CA TYR A 338 3.51 -6.63 12.39
C TYR A 338 2.90 -6.71 11.01
N PHE A 339 2.95 -5.59 10.28
CA PHE A 339 2.67 -5.51 8.86
C PHE A 339 3.87 -4.87 8.15
N SER A 340 4.34 -5.50 7.08
CA SER A 340 5.40 -4.96 6.23
C SER A 340 5.18 -5.37 4.78
N ASP A 341 6.01 -4.83 3.88
CA ASP A 341 6.11 -5.38 2.54
C ASP A 341 6.75 -6.79 2.55
N GLY A 342 6.73 -7.45 1.39
CA GLY A 342 7.30 -8.77 1.20
C GLY A 342 8.78 -8.81 0.83
N ALA A 343 9.57 -7.75 1.09
CA ALA A 343 10.97 -7.68 0.67
C ALA A 343 11.79 -8.82 1.27
N SER A 344 12.40 -9.65 0.41
CA SER A 344 13.13 -10.85 0.81
C SER A 344 14.42 -10.54 1.55
N ALA A 345 15.12 -9.44 1.24
CA ALA A 345 16.33 -9.05 1.95
C ALA A 345 16.05 -8.61 3.40
N GLN A 346 14.86 -8.05 3.64
CA GLN A 346 14.53 -7.35 4.88
C GLN A 346 13.63 -8.19 5.78
N TYR A 347 12.37 -8.40 5.37
CA TYR A 347 11.31 -8.94 6.22
C TYR A 347 10.92 -10.39 5.89
N LYS A 348 10.84 -10.75 4.60
CA LYS A 348 10.21 -12.00 4.18
C LYS A 348 11.24 -13.08 3.85
N ASN A 349 11.97 -13.54 4.87
CA ASN A 349 13.00 -14.56 4.72
C ASN A 349 13.18 -15.44 5.97
N ARG A 350 13.99 -16.50 5.81
CA ARG A 350 14.27 -17.49 6.88
C ARG A 350 14.90 -16.88 8.14
N LYS A 351 15.70 -15.82 8.01
CA LYS A 351 16.37 -15.16 9.14
C LYS A 351 15.33 -14.42 9.98
N ASN A 352 14.41 -13.71 9.34
CA ASN A 352 13.35 -13.00 10.06
C ASN A 352 12.36 -13.97 10.70
N PHE A 353 12.09 -15.11 10.04
CA PHE A 353 11.22 -16.16 10.56
C PHE A 353 11.72 -16.78 11.87
N ILE A 354 13.03 -17.03 12.00
CA ILE A 354 13.59 -17.51 13.27
C ILE A 354 13.63 -16.41 14.34
N ASN A 355 13.84 -15.15 13.96
CA ASN A 355 13.70 -14.03 14.90
C ASN A 355 12.26 -13.91 15.42
N LEU A 356 11.28 -14.04 14.53
CA LEU A 356 9.86 -14.00 14.89
C LEU A 356 9.49 -15.14 15.86
N SER A 357 10.04 -16.35 15.69
CA SER A 357 9.79 -17.44 16.65
C SER A 357 10.40 -17.19 18.03
N HIS A 358 11.49 -16.43 18.10
CA HIS A 358 12.17 -16.05 19.34
C HIS A 358 11.69 -14.71 19.91
N HIS A 359 10.80 -13.98 19.23
CA HIS A 359 10.37 -12.64 19.61
C HIS A 359 9.86 -12.55 21.06
N LYS A 360 9.11 -13.56 21.53
CA LYS A 360 8.65 -13.62 22.92
C LYS A 360 9.77 -13.87 23.92
N ALA A 361 10.78 -14.66 23.55
CA ALA A 361 11.94 -14.90 24.41
C ALA A 361 12.85 -13.67 24.48
N ASP A 362 13.09 -13.02 23.35
CA ASP A 362 13.98 -11.86 23.25
C ASP A 362 13.35 -10.59 23.84
N PHE A 363 12.07 -10.37 23.58
CA PHE A 363 11.40 -9.12 23.94
C PHE A 363 10.28 -9.29 24.96
N GLY A 364 9.95 -10.49 25.43
CA GLY A 364 8.88 -10.70 26.41
C GLY A 364 7.45 -10.45 25.89
N ILE A 365 7.29 -10.20 24.59
CA ILE A 365 5.99 -9.89 23.94
C ILE A 365 5.79 -10.86 22.78
N ALA A 366 4.57 -11.39 22.62
CA ALA A 366 4.26 -12.26 21.49
C ALA A 366 4.17 -11.43 20.20
N ALA A 367 4.49 -12.04 19.06
CA ALA A 367 4.35 -11.38 17.78
C ALA A 367 3.82 -12.30 16.70
N GLU A 368 3.09 -11.74 15.75
CA GLU A 368 2.78 -12.35 14.46
C GLU A 368 3.09 -11.36 13.34
N TRP A 369 3.33 -11.88 12.14
CA TRP A 369 3.75 -11.06 11.00
C TRP A 369 2.86 -11.29 9.78
N HIS A 370 2.36 -10.21 9.23
CA HIS A 370 1.53 -10.16 8.04
C HIS A 370 2.23 -9.37 6.95
N PHE A 371 2.09 -9.81 5.70
CA PHE A 371 2.80 -9.22 4.58
C PHE A 371 1.82 -8.63 3.58
N PHE A 372 2.04 -7.39 3.18
CA PHE A 372 1.39 -6.83 2.02
C PHE A 372 1.91 -7.51 0.74
N PRO A 373 1.04 -7.76 -0.25
CA PRO A 373 1.50 -8.23 -1.54
C PRO A 373 2.40 -7.21 -2.24
N THR A 374 3.24 -7.69 -3.15
CA THR A 374 4.24 -6.88 -3.88
C THR A 374 3.61 -5.62 -4.48
N SER A 375 4.18 -4.45 -4.21
CA SER A 375 3.71 -3.13 -4.66
C SER A 375 2.39 -2.64 -4.05
N HIS A 376 1.89 -3.28 -2.99
CA HIS A 376 0.68 -2.91 -2.27
C HIS A 376 0.90 -2.60 -0.78
N GLY A 377 2.16 -2.45 -0.33
CA GLY A 377 2.49 -2.12 1.07
C GLY A 377 2.50 -0.64 1.44
N LYS A 378 2.23 0.26 0.47
CA LYS A 378 2.27 1.71 0.71
C LYS A 378 1.17 2.11 1.70
N GLY A 379 1.54 2.84 2.75
CA GLY A 379 0.64 3.16 3.84
C GLY A 379 1.11 4.30 4.75
N PRO A 380 0.68 4.28 6.02
CA PRO A 380 0.99 5.33 7.00
C PRO A 380 2.50 5.50 7.27
N SER A 381 3.28 4.42 7.24
CA SER A 381 4.74 4.44 7.40
C SER A 381 5.42 5.32 6.35
N ASP A 382 5.03 5.21 5.07
CA ASP A 382 5.52 6.08 3.99
C ASP A 382 5.24 7.56 4.28
N GLY A 383 4.05 7.87 4.79
CA GLY A 383 3.66 9.25 5.13
C GLY A 383 4.51 9.85 6.25
N ILE A 384 4.85 9.04 7.25
CA ILE A 384 5.75 9.43 8.35
C ILE A 384 7.16 9.69 7.81
N GLY A 385 7.71 8.75 7.04
CA GLY A 385 9.05 8.89 6.43
C GLY A 385 9.14 10.09 5.48
N GLY A 386 8.15 10.25 4.59
CA GLY A 386 8.07 11.39 3.68
C GLY A 386 7.96 12.74 4.40
N THR A 387 7.23 12.80 5.52
CA THR A 387 7.12 14.01 6.34
C THR A 387 8.44 14.36 7.01
N LEU A 388 9.13 13.39 7.63
CA LEU A 388 10.44 13.60 8.23
C LEU A 388 11.45 14.11 7.20
N LYS A 389 11.59 13.40 6.07
CA LYS A 389 12.51 13.79 4.99
C LYS A 389 12.20 15.18 4.44
N ARG A 390 10.91 15.52 4.26
CA ARG A 390 10.50 16.86 3.77
C ARG A 390 10.93 17.96 4.71
N LEU A 391 10.58 17.80 5.98
CA LEU A 391 10.81 18.83 6.97
C LEU A 391 12.32 18.97 7.27
N ALA A 392 13.07 17.87 7.25
CA ALA A 392 14.52 17.87 7.41
C ALA A 392 15.20 18.62 6.28
N ALA A 393 14.87 18.31 5.03
CA ALA A 393 15.47 18.98 3.87
C ALA A 393 15.11 20.46 3.84
N ARG A 394 13.86 20.83 4.16
CA ARG A 394 13.49 22.24 4.28
C ARG A 394 14.29 22.95 5.37
N ALA A 395 14.45 22.32 6.54
CA ALA A 395 15.22 22.90 7.64
C ALA A 395 16.71 23.05 7.27
N SER A 396 17.29 22.06 6.59
CA SER A 396 18.67 22.10 6.12
C SER A 396 18.91 23.24 5.12
N LEU A 397 17.99 23.42 4.17
CA LEU A 397 18.05 24.51 3.17
C LEU A 397 17.86 25.90 3.80
N GLN A 398 17.16 26.00 4.94
CA GLN A 398 16.94 27.27 5.66
C GLN A 398 18.09 27.62 6.62
N ARG A 399 18.94 26.66 6.98
CA ARG A 399 20.08 26.86 7.88
C ARG A 399 21.36 26.98 7.06
N ILE A 400 21.61 28.19 6.58
CA ILE A 400 22.78 28.47 5.73
C ILE A 400 24.08 28.12 6.46
N ASP A 401 24.20 28.50 7.74
CA ASP A 401 25.43 28.31 8.52
C ASP A 401 25.55 26.94 9.21
N ASN A 402 24.44 26.20 9.35
CA ASN A 402 24.41 24.90 10.03
C ASN A 402 23.37 23.94 9.44
N PRO A 403 23.55 23.53 8.17
CA PRO A 403 22.69 22.55 7.52
C PRO A 403 22.75 21.19 8.23
N ILE A 404 21.72 20.37 8.05
CA ILE A 404 21.70 18.99 8.57
C ILE A 404 22.46 18.13 7.57
N GLN A 405 23.62 17.61 7.99
CA GLN A 405 24.54 16.86 7.14
C GLN A 405 24.86 15.46 7.68
N THR A 406 24.53 15.15 8.94
CA THR A 406 24.79 13.83 9.53
C THR A 406 23.53 13.14 10.04
N PRO A 407 23.52 11.79 10.15
CA PRO A 407 22.42 11.06 10.77
C PRO A 407 22.14 11.52 12.21
N THR A 408 23.19 11.83 12.99
CA THR A 408 23.08 12.36 14.35
C THR A 408 22.36 13.70 14.37
N GLU A 409 22.75 14.64 13.52
CA GLU A 409 22.10 15.95 13.41
C GLU A 409 20.64 15.82 12.97
N LEU A 410 20.35 14.91 12.04
CA LEU A 410 18.99 14.61 11.62
C LEU A 410 18.14 14.13 12.78
N PHE A 411 18.67 13.22 13.60
CA PHE A 411 17.99 12.72 14.79
C PHE A 411 17.75 13.81 15.84
N LEU A 412 18.78 14.59 16.18
CA LEU A 412 18.67 15.68 17.16
C LEU A 412 17.67 16.74 16.69
N TRP A 413 17.72 17.11 15.41
CA TRP A 413 16.75 18.03 14.82
C TRP A 413 15.34 17.45 14.83
N ALA A 414 15.15 16.20 14.38
CA ALA A 414 13.83 15.58 14.27
C ALA A 414 13.16 15.46 15.64
N THR A 415 13.91 15.06 16.67
CA THR A 415 13.43 14.95 18.05
C THR A 415 12.94 16.29 18.60
N LYS A 416 13.60 17.40 18.25
CA LYS A 416 13.19 18.75 18.67
C LYS A 416 12.05 19.31 17.82
N ALA A 417 12.07 19.09 16.51
CA ALA A 417 11.16 19.73 15.57
C ALA A 417 9.85 18.97 15.37
N LEU A 418 9.81 17.66 15.68
CA LEU A 418 8.69 16.77 15.40
C LEU A 418 8.19 16.10 16.69
N PRO A 419 7.60 16.84 17.65
CA PRO A 419 7.20 16.27 18.95
C PRO A 419 6.15 15.15 18.84
N ASN A 420 5.40 15.08 17.73
CA ASN A 420 4.40 14.04 17.47
C ASN A 420 4.98 12.77 16.83
N ILE A 421 6.29 12.74 16.54
CA ILE A 421 7.00 11.58 15.97
C ILE A 421 8.12 11.22 16.93
N HIS A 422 8.02 10.07 17.58
CA HIS A 422 9.10 9.61 18.43
C HIS A 422 10.26 9.12 17.55
N CYS A 423 11.44 9.71 17.73
CA CYS A 423 12.61 9.37 16.94
C CYS A 423 13.55 8.49 17.77
N ASN A 424 14.17 7.49 17.13
CA ASN A 424 15.22 6.66 17.69
C ASN A 424 16.49 6.81 16.84
N TYR A 425 17.65 6.63 17.47
CA TYR A 425 18.94 6.67 16.80
C TYR A 425 19.70 5.36 16.93
N PHE A 426 20.37 4.94 15.86
CA PHE A 426 21.13 3.70 15.80
C PHE A 426 22.49 3.89 15.13
N THR A 427 23.54 3.46 15.82
CA THR A 427 24.92 3.52 15.33
C THR A 427 25.34 2.26 14.58
N ILE A 428 26.42 2.36 13.83
CA ILE A 428 27.05 1.20 13.17
C ILE A 428 27.50 0.15 14.21
N ASP A 429 27.98 0.58 15.38
CA ASP A 429 28.43 -0.34 16.44
C ASP A 429 27.27 -1.18 17.00
N GLN A 430 26.10 -0.58 17.21
CA GLN A 430 24.91 -1.31 17.64
C GLN A 430 24.48 -2.34 16.60
N TYR A 431 24.55 -1.98 15.31
CA TYR A 431 24.31 -2.94 14.22
C TYR A 431 25.29 -4.12 14.29
N ASN A 432 26.60 -3.85 14.43
CA ASN A 432 27.62 -4.89 14.48
C ASN A 432 27.45 -5.82 15.70
N GLN A 433 27.05 -5.27 16.85
CA GLN A 433 26.74 -6.05 18.04
C GLN A 433 25.54 -6.98 17.83
N ASP A 434 24.46 -6.50 17.19
CA ASP A 434 23.30 -7.33 16.87
C ASP A 434 23.62 -8.37 15.79
N GLU A 435 24.46 -8.03 14.81
CA GLU A 435 24.97 -8.96 13.79
C GLU A 435 25.72 -10.14 14.44
N ALA A 436 26.62 -9.85 15.39
CA ALA A 436 27.36 -10.88 16.12
C ALA A 436 26.44 -11.81 16.93
N LYS A 437 25.40 -11.26 17.57
CA LYS A 437 24.42 -12.04 18.35
C LYS A 437 23.52 -12.91 17.48
N LEU A 438 23.07 -12.39 16.34
CA LEU A 438 22.08 -13.05 15.48
C LEU A 438 22.71 -14.04 14.49
N THR A 439 23.99 -13.88 14.16
CA THR A 439 24.68 -14.75 13.20
C THR A 439 24.59 -16.24 13.56
N PRO A 440 24.87 -16.68 14.82
CA PRO A 440 24.69 -18.08 15.21
C PRO A 440 23.25 -18.57 15.05
N ARG A 441 22.26 -17.74 15.40
CA ARG A 441 20.83 -18.05 15.23
C ARG A 441 20.49 -18.25 13.76
N PHE A 442 21.00 -17.40 12.86
CA PHE A 442 20.75 -17.51 11.43
C PHE A 442 21.37 -18.74 10.77
N GLN A 443 22.44 -19.31 11.35
CA GLN A 443 23.03 -20.56 10.88
C GLN A 443 22.12 -21.78 11.13
N LEU A 444 21.31 -21.73 12.20
CA LEU A 444 20.31 -22.74 12.54
C LEU A 444 19.05 -22.65 11.65
N ALA A 445 18.81 -21.51 11.02
CA ALA A 445 17.62 -21.28 10.22
C ALA A 445 17.60 -22.14 8.94
N LYS A 446 16.47 -22.78 8.68
CA LYS A 446 16.18 -23.60 7.49
C LYS A 446 15.47 -22.77 6.43
N THR A 447 15.84 -22.96 5.16
CA THR A 447 15.14 -22.32 4.04
C THR A 447 13.74 -22.92 3.90
N VAL A 448 12.73 -22.04 3.79
CA VAL A 448 11.32 -22.43 3.65
C VAL A 448 10.92 -22.31 2.18
N LYS A 449 10.56 -23.44 1.57
CA LYS A 449 10.08 -23.48 0.17
C LYS A 449 8.76 -22.71 0.05
N GLY A 450 8.62 -21.95 -1.03
CA GLY A 450 7.37 -21.21 -1.29
C GLY A 450 7.15 -20.00 -0.37
N THR A 451 8.18 -19.49 0.30
CA THR A 451 8.10 -18.33 1.22
C THR A 451 7.27 -17.17 0.66
N LEU A 452 7.43 -16.83 -0.63
CA LEU A 452 6.71 -15.74 -1.29
C LEU A 452 5.18 -15.91 -1.29
N GLN A 453 4.67 -17.14 -1.20
CA GLN A 453 3.23 -17.43 -1.26
C GLN A 453 2.52 -17.15 0.07
N TYR A 454 3.25 -17.11 1.19
CA TYR A 454 2.67 -16.90 2.52
C TYR A 454 2.59 -15.41 2.85
N HIS A 455 1.45 -14.95 3.34
CA HIS A 455 1.26 -13.56 3.74
C HIS A 455 0.85 -13.39 5.20
N CYS A 456 0.88 -14.48 5.97
CA CYS A 456 0.72 -14.49 7.41
C CYS A 456 1.62 -15.59 7.98
N VAL A 457 2.38 -15.22 9.00
CA VAL A 457 3.36 -16.07 9.69
C VAL A 457 3.19 -15.85 11.19
N ILE A 458 2.88 -16.93 11.90
CA ILE A 458 2.58 -16.93 13.33
C ILE A 458 3.50 -17.94 14.02
N PRO A 459 4.26 -17.56 15.06
CA PRO A 459 5.00 -18.49 15.90
C PRO A 459 4.09 -19.54 16.54
N ALA A 460 4.45 -20.82 16.35
CA ALA A 460 3.82 -21.94 17.06
C ALA A 460 4.73 -22.47 18.17
N THR A 461 6.02 -22.65 17.85
CA THR A 461 7.08 -22.96 18.82
C THR A 461 8.35 -22.21 18.42
N LEU A 462 9.45 -22.36 19.17
CA LEU A 462 10.76 -21.80 18.79
C LEU A 462 11.27 -22.34 17.45
N SER A 463 10.84 -23.53 17.03
CA SER A 463 11.32 -24.23 15.82
C SER A 463 10.24 -24.42 14.74
N THR A 464 8.99 -24.02 15.00
CA THR A 464 7.87 -24.16 14.06
C THR A 464 7.04 -22.89 13.93
N LEU A 465 6.59 -22.62 12.71
CA LEU A 465 5.68 -21.51 12.38
C LEU A 465 4.41 -22.04 11.73
N HIS A 466 3.31 -21.36 12.00
CA HIS A 466 2.06 -21.45 11.25
C HIS A 466 2.09 -20.44 10.13
N VAL A 467 1.92 -20.88 8.89
CA VAL A 467 1.90 -20.01 7.71
C VAL A 467 0.61 -20.17 6.93
N LYS A 468 0.16 -19.05 6.35
CA LYS A 468 -1.07 -18.97 5.57
C LYS A 468 -0.85 -18.21 4.26
N PRO A 469 -1.53 -18.58 3.16
CA PRO A 469 -1.50 -17.82 1.91
C PRO A 469 -1.98 -16.38 2.07
N PHE A 470 -2.99 -16.14 2.92
CA PHE A 470 -3.43 -14.82 3.37
C PHE A 470 -3.96 -14.91 4.81
N SER A 471 -4.06 -13.76 5.49
CA SER A 471 -4.26 -13.70 6.95
C SER A 471 -5.51 -14.40 7.47
N ASN A 472 -6.63 -14.20 6.77
CA ASN A 472 -7.92 -14.82 7.09
C ASN A 472 -8.11 -16.23 6.51
N PHE A 473 -7.09 -16.84 5.92
CA PHE A 473 -7.22 -18.20 5.40
C PHE A 473 -7.42 -19.19 6.54
N GLU A 474 -8.39 -20.11 6.37
CA GLU A 474 -8.79 -21.07 7.39
C GLU A 474 -7.72 -22.13 7.64
N LYS A 475 -7.16 -22.69 6.56
CA LYS A 475 -6.18 -23.77 6.65
C LYS A 475 -4.81 -23.22 7.03
N VAL A 476 -4.19 -23.84 8.02
CA VAL A 476 -2.84 -23.50 8.50
C VAL A 476 -1.86 -24.55 8.02
N THR A 477 -0.74 -24.12 7.43
CA THR A 477 0.40 -25.00 7.17
C THR A 477 1.43 -24.83 8.27
N VAL A 478 1.89 -25.93 8.87
CA VAL A 478 2.97 -25.91 9.86
C VAL A 478 4.30 -26.13 9.16
N ILE A 479 5.25 -25.21 9.35
CA ILE A 479 6.60 -25.31 8.78
C ILE A 479 7.65 -25.41 9.89
N LYS A 480 8.64 -26.29 9.70
CA LYS A 480 9.85 -26.33 10.53
C LYS A 480 10.86 -25.33 10.01
N ILE A 481 11.38 -24.49 10.89
CA ILE A 481 12.29 -23.38 10.55
C ILE A 481 13.71 -23.55 11.08
N MET A 482 13.96 -24.59 11.86
CA MET A 482 15.30 -24.96 12.32
C MET A 482 15.76 -26.23 11.61
N LYS A 483 17.08 -26.35 11.45
CA LYS A 483 17.74 -27.53 10.86
C LYS A 483 17.60 -28.77 11.73
#